data_AF-A0A5D2BUE0-F1
#
_entry.id   AF-A0A5D2BUE0-F1
#
_cell.length_a   1.000
_cell.length_b   1.000
_cell.length_c   1.000
_cell.angle_alpha   90.00
_cell.angle_beta   90.00
_cell.angle_gamma   90.00
#
_symmetry.space_group_name_H-M   'P 1'
#
loop_
_entity.id
_entity.type
_entity.pdbx_description
1 polymer ?
#
loop_
_entity_poly.entity_id
_entity_poly.type
_entity_poly.pdbx_seq_one_letter_code
_entity_poly.pdbx_strand_id
1 'polypeptide(L)'
;MSLSSSPSRTTSTTTTSKLYSPSSSPPPPPQTESTRPIPNQTLFEMMSEEHLRDSKAIEESRKKTQTRIAKFLDELKTRSSNDWGLRSGDVRLTVVSRDGHRVSMDVHKRVLSEKSRFFAEKLSQRKEKGVSHTVEISECDDVEVYVETVVLMYSDDLKKRLIGENVNKVLALLQVSAAIMFDAGISSCLEYLEAVPWSEDEEEKVLSLLCQLELHGSMTEVLQRVLSEPSTSVRTDDIFLKLLSGVLQAKDDKARREMKTLISRLLREDSFDYNSRFDVSKDTLYHLCHRCLCSLVLCLSEAMCMDSSRQDRGVLMAEIAREADNLQWLVDILIDKRMANDFVKLWADQKELAELHSRIPTMYRHEISRITAQLCIAIGRGNILVPKDSRFSLLST
;
A
#
# COMPACT_ATOMS: atom_id res chain seq x y z
N MET A 1 -68.18 35.18 0.05
CA MET A 1 -67.17 35.17 1.12
C MET A 1 -65.89 34.62 0.51
N SER A 2 -65.02 35.50 0.00
CA SER A 2 -63.79 35.98 0.67
C SER A 2 -62.70 34.89 0.64
N LEU A 3 -61.77 34.93 -0.32
CA LEU A 3 -60.38 35.46 -0.21
C LEU A 3 -59.49 34.54 0.67
N SER A 4 -58.27 34.13 0.37
CA SER A 4 -57.17 34.53 -0.53
C SER A 4 -56.05 33.46 -0.34
N SER A 5 -55.04 33.22 -1.18
CA SER A 5 -54.03 34.15 -1.68
C SER A 5 -53.07 33.43 -2.66
N SER A 6 -52.69 34.13 -3.74
CA SER A 6 -51.63 33.85 -4.74
C SER A 6 -50.23 34.29 -4.18
N PRO A 7 -49.08 34.38 -4.93
CA PRO A 7 -48.94 34.60 -6.38
C PRO A 7 -47.75 33.96 -7.14
N SER A 8 -47.90 34.03 -8.47
CA SER A 8 -46.92 33.80 -9.53
C SER A 8 -46.12 35.07 -9.90
N ARG A 9 -44.96 34.91 -10.57
CA ARG A 9 -44.30 35.88 -11.48
C ARG A 9 -43.15 35.14 -12.19
N THR A 10 -42.77 35.31 -13.46
CA THR A 10 -43.20 36.15 -14.59
C THR A 10 -42.56 35.57 -15.87
N THR A 11 -43.24 35.69 -17.01
CA THR A 11 -42.74 35.45 -18.37
C THR A 11 -41.99 36.68 -18.92
N SER A 12 -41.09 36.51 -19.89
CA SER A 12 -41.02 37.36 -21.10
C SER A 12 -40.04 36.83 -22.15
N THR A 13 -40.57 36.62 -23.35
CA THR A 13 -39.88 36.36 -24.62
C THR A 13 -39.97 37.64 -25.46
N THR A 14 -38.87 38.11 -26.04
CA THR A 14 -38.91 39.16 -27.08
C THR A 14 -37.86 38.87 -28.16
N THR A 15 -38.33 38.78 -29.40
CA THR A 15 -37.58 38.70 -30.66
C THR A 15 -37.51 40.07 -31.35
N THR A 16 -36.38 40.41 -31.99
CA THR A 16 -36.16 41.11 -33.29
C THR A 16 -34.76 41.76 -33.27
N SER A 17 -33.76 41.36 -34.08
CA SER A 17 -33.51 41.41 -35.54
C SER A 17 -32.64 42.61 -36.00
N LYS A 18 -31.80 42.34 -37.02
CA LYS A 18 -30.91 43.22 -37.85
C LYS A 18 -29.43 43.34 -37.39
N LEU A 19 -28.39 43.39 -38.22
CA LEU A 19 -28.08 43.19 -39.66
C LEU A 19 -26.55 43.43 -39.83
N TYR A 20 -25.87 42.76 -40.79
CA TYR A 20 -24.53 43.03 -41.40
C TYR A 20 -23.28 43.00 -40.48
N SER A 21 -22.07 42.53 -40.84
CA SER A 21 -21.38 42.13 -42.08
C SER A 21 -20.08 41.33 -41.73
N PRO A 22 -19.40 40.70 -42.71
CA PRO A 22 -18.32 39.73 -42.49
C PRO A 22 -16.92 40.36 -42.47
N SER A 23 -16.02 39.86 -41.62
CA SER A 23 -14.58 40.00 -41.79
C SER A 23 -13.86 38.90 -41.03
N SER A 24 -13.38 37.89 -41.77
CA SER A 24 -12.41 36.91 -41.28
C SER A 24 -11.06 37.27 -41.91
N SER A 25 -10.15 37.82 -41.11
CA SER A 25 -8.74 37.94 -41.48
C SER A 25 -7.99 36.73 -40.92
N PRO A 26 -7.17 36.01 -41.70
CA PRO A 26 -6.39 34.89 -41.20
C PRO A 26 -5.20 35.38 -40.33
N PRO A 27 -4.75 34.57 -39.36
CA PRO A 27 -3.61 34.93 -38.51
C PRO A 27 -2.28 34.93 -39.31
N PRO A 28 -1.29 35.75 -38.91
CA PRO A 28 -0.01 35.84 -39.61
C PRO A 28 0.87 34.59 -39.39
N PRO A 29 1.79 34.27 -40.32
CA PRO A 29 2.69 33.13 -40.17
C PRO A 29 3.75 33.38 -39.08
N PRO A 30 4.25 32.32 -38.42
CA PRO A 30 5.23 32.44 -37.34
C PRO A 30 6.57 32.98 -37.87
N GLN A 31 7.10 33.97 -37.16
CA GLN A 31 8.41 34.56 -37.40
C GLN A 31 9.50 33.50 -37.17
N THR A 32 10.38 33.34 -38.15
CA THR A 32 11.59 32.51 -38.06
C THR A 32 12.59 33.22 -37.16
N GLU A 33 12.69 32.78 -35.90
CA GLU A 33 13.84 33.13 -35.06
C GLU A 33 15.08 32.43 -35.60
N SER A 34 16.09 33.24 -35.88
CA SER A 34 17.41 32.85 -36.36
C SER A 34 18.15 32.04 -35.29
N THR A 35 18.16 30.72 -35.45
CA THR A 35 18.99 29.82 -34.65
C THR A 35 20.46 30.06 -35.01
N ARG A 36 21.21 30.71 -34.11
CA ARG A 36 22.69 30.67 -34.16
C ARG A 36 23.13 29.19 -34.09
N PRO A 37 24.13 28.75 -34.88
CA PRO A 37 24.58 27.38 -34.83
C PRO A 37 25.26 27.12 -33.47
N ILE A 38 24.66 26.22 -32.69
CA ILE A 38 25.30 25.60 -31.54
C ILE A 38 26.51 24.82 -32.10
N PRO A 39 27.75 25.01 -31.60
CA PRO A 39 28.87 24.21 -32.07
C PRO A 39 28.53 22.74 -31.76
N ASN A 40 28.76 21.84 -32.72
CA ASN A 40 28.48 20.41 -32.60
C ASN A 40 29.17 19.84 -31.36
N GLN A 41 28.48 19.83 -30.21
CA GLN A 41 28.98 19.24 -28.99
C GLN A 41 29.16 17.75 -29.24
N THR A 42 30.38 17.27 -29.06
CA THR A 42 30.66 15.86 -29.22
C THR A 42 30.01 15.07 -28.09
N LEU A 43 29.66 13.80 -28.31
CA LEU A 43 29.16 12.92 -27.25
C LEU A 43 30.13 12.90 -26.04
N PHE A 44 31.43 13.02 -26.29
CA PHE A 44 32.46 13.13 -25.26
C PHE A 44 32.38 14.42 -24.44
N GLU A 45 32.10 15.57 -25.08
CA GLU A 45 31.83 16.83 -24.40
C GLU A 45 30.54 16.78 -23.56
N MET A 46 29.48 16.15 -24.06
CA MET A 46 28.24 15.97 -23.29
C MET A 46 28.45 15.10 -22.04
N MET A 47 29.14 13.95 -22.18
CA MET A 47 29.46 13.08 -21.04
C MET A 47 30.40 13.75 -20.04
N SER A 48 31.40 14.51 -20.51
CA SER A 48 32.29 15.24 -19.61
C SER A 48 31.56 16.38 -18.89
N GLU A 49 30.67 17.11 -19.55
CA GLU A 49 29.85 18.16 -18.93
C GLU A 49 28.88 17.57 -17.89
N GLU A 50 28.28 16.41 -18.17
CA GLU A 50 27.44 15.65 -17.22
C GLU A 50 28.25 15.20 -16.00
N HIS A 51 29.42 14.58 -16.19
CA HIS A 51 30.31 14.22 -15.07
C HIS A 51 30.76 15.43 -14.24
N LEU A 52 30.99 16.59 -14.87
CA LEU A 52 31.30 17.84 -14.18
C LEU A 52 30.08 18.38 -13.40
N ARG A 53 28.87 18.24 -13.91
CA ARG A 53 27.63 18.61 -13.22
C ARG A 53 27.38 17.71 -12.01
N ASP A 54 27.55 16.40 -12.17
CA ASP A 54 27.42 15.42 -11.09
C ASP A 54 28.48 15.66 -10.00
N SER A 55 29.74 15.90 -10.40
CA SER A 55 30.82 16.21 -9.46
C SER A 55 30.54 17.51 -8.68
N LYS A 56 29.97 18.53 -9.34
CA LYS A 56 29.56 19.77 -8.68
C LYS A 56 28.39 19.56 -7.72
N ALA A 57 27.40 18.74 -8.10
CA ALA A 57 26.25 18.42 -7.26
C ALA A 57 26.66 17.65 -5.99
N ILE A 58 27.57 16.68 -6.13
CA ILE A 58 28.15 15.93 -5.00
C ILE A 58 28.91 16.88 -4.07
N GLU A 59 29.76 17.75 -4.61
CA GLU A 59 30.53 18.70 -3.81
C GLU A 59 29.64 19.73 -3.10
N GLU A 60 28.56 20.18 -3.74
CA GLU A 60 27.57 21.06 -3.11
C GLU A 60 26.80 20.35 -1.99
N SER A 61 26.38 19.10 -2.21
CA SER A 61 25.75 18.26 -1.18
C SER A 61 26.67 18.10 0.03
N ARG A 62 27.95 17.76 -0.21
CA ARG A 62 28.97 17.62 0.83
C ARG A 62 29.16 18.90 1.64
N LYS A 63 29.16 20.07 0.99
CA LYS A 63 29.23 21.38 1.67
C LYS A 63 28.00 21.65 2.52
N LYS A 64 26.80 21.29 2.05
CA LYS A 64 25.56 21.43 2.83
C LYS A 64 25.62 20.56 4.08
N THR A 65 26.00 19.29 3.96
CA THR A 65 26.21 18.37 5.09
C THR A 65 27.23 18.92 6.09
N GLN A 66 28.39 19.38 5.62
CA GLN A 66 29.40 19.99 6.49
C GLN A 66 28.90 21.22 7.23
N THR A 67 28.09 22.05 6.57
CA THR A 67 27.51 23.25 7.19
C THR A 67 26.52 22.86 8.29
N ARG A 68 25.70 21.82 8.09
CA ARG A 68 24.78 21.31 9.10
C ARG A 68 25.52 20.68 10.28
N ILE A 69 26.55 19.88 10.01
CA ILE A 69 27.42 19.31 11.05
C ILE A 69 28.08 20.43 11.87
N ALA A 70 28.60 21.47 11.22
CA ALA A 70 29.18 22.61 11.92
C ALA A 70 28.16 23.32 12.84
N LYS A 71 26.91 23.46 12.38
CA LYS A 71 25.81 24.00 13.19
C LYS A 71 25.51 23.13 14.42
N PHE A 72 25.48 21.81 14.27
CA PHE A 72 25.29 20.88 15.39
C PHE A 72 26.44 20.94 16.40
N LEU A 73 27.68 21.05 15.92
CA LEU A 73 28.85 21.18 16.80
C LEU A 73 28.86 22.52 17.56
N ASP A 74 28.41 23.61 16.94
CA ASP A 74 28.26 24.90 17.61
C ASP A 74 27.14 24.87 18.66
N GLU A 75 26.02 24.23 18.34
CA GLU A 75 24.93 23.97 19.29
C GLU A 75 25.41 23.14 20.50
N LEU A 76 26.22 22.10 20.27
CA LEU A 76 26.79 21.31 21.35
C LEU A 76 27.67 22.15 22.29
N LYS A 77 28.52 23.03 21.73
CA LYS A 77 29.41 23.91 22.50
C LYS A 77 28.63 24.91 23.35
N THR A 78 27.60 25.54 22.78
CA THR A 78 26.77 26.51 23.49
C THR A 78 26.02 25.87 24.66
N ARG A 79 25.46 24.67 24.47
CA ARG A 79 24.76 23.92 25.53
C ARG A 79 25.68 23.38 26.61
N SER A 80 26.83 22.82 26.22
CA SER A 80 27.86 22.38 27.16
C SER A 80 28.30 23.51 28.09
N SER A 81 28.43 24.73 27.57
CA SER A 81 28.87 25.88 28.34
C SER A 81 27.80 26.42 29.29
N ASN A 82 26.53 26.39 28.88
CA ASN A 82 25.44 27.02 29.64
C ASN A 82 24.84 26.11 30.71
N ASP A 83 24.74 24.81 30.43
CA ASP A 83 23.90 23.89 31.21
C ASP A 83 24.72 23.00 32.16
N TRP A 84 25.97 22.72 31.79
CA TRP A 84 26.83 21.77 32.52
C TRP A 84 28.04 22.43 33.21
N GLY A 85 28.23 23.74 33.06
CA GLY A 85 29.31 24.52 33.71
C GLY A 85 30.74 24.07 33.37
N LEU A 86 30.91 23.10 32.47
CA LEU A 86 32.18 22.51 32.07
C LEU A 86 32.64 23.14 30.75
N ARG A 87 33.80 23.80 30.77
CA ARG A 87 34.34 24.52 29.59
C ARG A 87 34.91 23.59 28.51
N SER A 88 35.07 22.29 28.78
CA SER A 88 35.66 21.33 27.84
C SER A 88 35.18 19.91 28.15
N GLY A 89 34.75 19.17 27.12
CA GLY A 89 34.35 17.77 27.24
C GLY A 89 35.52 16.87 27.66
N ASP A 90 35.24 15.85 28.45
CA ASP A 90 36.22 14.87 28.95
C ASP A 90 36.37 13.64 28.03
N VAL A 91 35.53 13.55 26.99
CA VAL A 91 35.55 12.51 25.95
C VAL A 91 35.66 13.13 24.57
N ARG A 92 36.63 12.69 23.77
CA ARG A 92 36.68 12.99 22.34
C ARG A 92 36.00 11.87 21.55
N LEU A 93 34.83 12.15 20.99
CA LEU A 93 34.10 11.22 20.14
C LEU A 93 34.42 11.52 18.67
N THR A 94 34.90 10.52 17.94
CA THR A 94 35.14 10.61 16.50
C THR A 94 34.23 9.63 15.76
N VAL A 95 33.45 10.14 14.81
CA VAL A 95 32.58 9.37 13.93
C VAL A 95 33.21 9.33 12.55
N VAL A 96 33.33 8.13 11.98
CA VAL A 96 33.96 7.88 10.69
C VAL A 96 32.94 7.26 9.74
N SER A 97 32.69 7.93 8.62
CA SER A 97 31.89 7.42 7.51
C SER A 97 32.58 6.26 6.81
N ARG A 98 31.83 5.40 6.11
CA ARG A 98 32.37 4.40 5.18
C ARG A 98 33.29 5.01 4.10
N ASP A 99 33.05 6.26 3.71
CA ASP A 99 33.88 6.98 2.74
C ASP A 99 35.17 7.57 3.35
N GLY A 100 35.45 7.27 4.62
CA GLY A 100 36.63 7.76 5.35
C GLY A 100 36.50 9.19 5.86
N HIS A 101 35.36 9.86 5.69
CA HIS A 101 35.11 11.18 6.28
C HIS A 101 35.03 11.08 7.81
N ARG A 102 35.80 11.90 8.54
CA ARG A 102 35.87 11.87 10.00
C ARG A 102 35.38 13.18 10.59
N VAL A 103 34.46 13.10 11.56
CA VAL A 103 33.96 14.23 12.35
C VAL A 103 34.27 13.95 13.81
N SER A 104 34.87 14.91 14.51
CA SER A 104 35.20 14.79 15.93
C SER A 104 34.49 15.86 16.75
N MET A 105 34.04 15.48 17.95
CA MET A 105 33.38 16.36 18.92
C MET A 105 33.89 16.07 20.33
N ASP A 106 33.99 17.13 21.14
CA ASP A 106 34.32 17.00 22.56
C ASP A 106 33.00 16.95 23.36
N VAL A 107 32.75 15.82 24.00
CA VAL A 107 31.51 15.45 24.69
C VAL A 107 31.80 14.99 26.13
N HIS A 108 30.75 14.76 26.90
CA HIS A 108 30.81 14.51 28.34
C HIS A 108 30.49 13.05 28.62
N LYS A 109 31.42 12.36 29.29
CA LYS A 109 31.28 10.96 29.71
C LYS A 109 29.97 10.74 30.44
N ARG A 110 29.62 11.64 31.36
CA ARG A 110 28.39 11.57 32.17
C ARG A 110 27.16 11.48 31.28
N VAL A 111 27.00 12.41 30.33
CA VAL A 111 25.84 12.46 29.42
C VAL A 111 25.77 11.21 28.56
N LEU A 112 26.89 10.82 27.93
CA LEU A 112 26.93 9.62 27.08
C LEU A 112 26.55 8.35 27.87
N SER A 113 27.13 8.16 29.05
CA SER A 113 26.88 6.97 29.87
C SER A 113 25.48 6.94 30.50
N GLU A 114 24.90 8.10 30.78
CA GLU A 114 23.56 8.20 31.37
C GLU A 114 22.47 7.98 30.32
N LYS A 115 22.68 8.51 29.11
CA LYS A 115 21.67 8.50 28.05
C LYS A 115 21.77 7.28 27.12
N SER A 116 22.92 6.62 27.01
CA SER A 116 23.13 5.50 26.09
C SER A 116 23.81 4.32 26.78
N ARG A 117 23.16 3.15 26.71
CA ARG A 117 23.71 1.90 27.25
C ARG A 117 24.96 1.45 26.50
N PHE A 118 24.98 1.64 25.18
CA PHE A 118 26.16 1.38 24.35
C PHE A 118 27.39 2.18 24.83
N PHE A 119 27.23 3.49 25.03
CA PHE A 119 28.35 4.31 25.50
C PHE A 119 28.72 4.02 26.96
N ALA A 120 27.75 3.73 27.82
CA ALA A 120 28.00 3.31 29.20
C ALA A 120 28.93 2.07 29.23
N GLU A 121 28.63 1.07 28.41
CA GLU A 121 29.44 -0.14 28.30
C GLU A 121 30.83 0.18 27.73
N LYS A 122 30.91 0.86 26.59
CA LYS A 122 32.19 1.22 25.92
C LYS A 122 33.12 2.03 26.82
N LEU A 123 32.57 2.98 27.59
CA LEU A 123 33.35 3.86 28.48
C LEU A 123 33.69 3.20 29.83
N SER A 124 32.98 2.14 30.22
CA SER A 124 33.26 1.37 31.44
C SER A 124 34.45 0.42 31.30
N GLN A 125 34.66 -0.12 30.08
CA GLN A 125 35.74 -1.07 29.77
C GLN A 125 37.13 -0.41 29.76
N ARG A 126 37.21 0.92 29.55
CA ARG A 126 38.46 1.66 29.38
C ARG A 126 38.86 2.41 30.66
N LYS A 127 39.26 1.66 31.70
CA LYS A 127 39.75 2.19 33.00
C LYS A 127 41.26 2.50 32.96
N GLU A 128 41.70 3.43 32.11
CA GLU A 128 43.03 4.04 32.29
C GLU A 128 42.87 5.40 32.98
N LYS A 129 43.49 5.53 34.16
CA LYS A 129 43.42 6.74 34.99
C LYS A 129 44.25 7.85 34.32
N GLY A 130 43.61 8.92 33.87
CA GLY A 130 44.25 10.22 33.65
C GLY A 130 44.41 10.70 32.21
N VAL A 131 43.88 10.00 31.20
CA VAL A 131 43.92 10.46 29.79
C VAL A 131 42.49 10.69 29.29
N SER A 132 42.24 11.82 28.63
CA SER A 132 40.98 12.13 27.94
C SER A 132 40.53 10.92 27.10
N HIS A 133 39.33 10.40 27.36
CA HIS A 133 38.85 9.19 26.71
C HIS A 133 38.57 9.49 25.23
N THR A 134 39.24 8.81 24.30
CA THR A 134 38.92 8.89 22.87
C THR A 134 38.05 7.68 22.49
N VAL A 135 36.86 7.95 21.95
CA VAL A 135 35.93 6.95 21.43
C VAL A 135 35.82 7.13 19.92
N GLU A 136 35.98 6.05 19.18
CA GLU A 136 35.85 6.04 17.72
C GLU A 136 34.72 5.13 17.28
N ILE A 137 33.85 5.65 16.41
CA ILE A 137 32.76 4.93 15.76
C ILE A 137 33.12 4.82 14.28
N SER A 138 33.41 3.60 13.83
CA SER A 138 33.80 3.31 12.45
C SER A 138 32.59 2.84 11.63
N GLU A 139 32.70 2.96 10.30
CA GLU A 139 31.72 2.43 9.33
C GLU A 139 30.30 2.98 9.48
N CYS A 140 30.17 4.24 9.88
CA CYS A 140 28.87 4.92 10.01
C CYS A 140 28.26 5.21 8.63
N ASP A 141 27.00 4.84 8.43
CA ASP A 141 26.25 5.09 7.19
C ASP A 141 25.95 6.58 6.98
N ASP A 142 25.49 7.25 8.03
CA ASP A 142 25.17 8.68 8.00
C ASP A 142 25.78 9.41 9.20
N VAL A 143 26.89 10.09 8.96
CA VAL A 143 27.62 10.85 9.98
C VAL A 143 26.83 12.08 10.43
N GLU A 144 26.04 12.70 9.56
CA GLU A 144 25.23 13.87 9.92
C GLU A 144 24.18 13.49 10.96
N VAL A 145 23.44 12.41 10.71
CA VAL A 145 22.41 11.87 11.61
C VAL A 145 23.03 11.37 12.91
N TYR A 146 24.21 10.73 12.86
CA TYR A 146 24.89 10.29 14.09
C TYR A 146 25.31 11.47 14.97
N VAL A 147 25.89 12.52 14.36
CA VAL A 147 26.28 13.73 15.09
C VAL A 147 25.05 14.38 15.70
N GLU A 148 23.96 14.52 14.94
CA GLU A 148 22.71 15.07 15.45
C GLU A 148 22.14 14.24 16.61
N THR A 149 22.18 12.91 16.52
CA THR A 149 21.71 12.02 17.59
C THR A 149 22.51 12.23 18.89
N VAL A 150 23.83 12.44 18.80
CA VAL A 150 24.64 12.77 19.98
C VAL A 150 24.29 14.16 20.53
N VAL A 151 24.03 15.15 19.68
CA VAL A 151 23.54 16.47 20.13
C VAL A 151 22.17 16.37 20.80
N LEU A 152 21.30 15.49 20.33
CA LEU A 152 20.00 15.25 20.96
C LEU A 152 20.14 14.73 22.40
N MET A 153 21.19 13.97 22.74
CA MET A 153 21.45 13.55 24.13
C MET A 153 21.64 14.72 25.11
N TYR A 154 22.01 15.91 24.60
CA TYR A 154 22.14 17.17 25.35
C TYR A 154 20.87 18.03 25.30
N SER A 155 19.73 17.46 24.89
CA SER A 155 18.45 18.18 24.84
C SER A 155 17.59 17.87 26.03
N ASP A 156 17.06 18.93 26.64
CA ASP A 156 16.08 18.83 27.73
C ASP A 156 14.73 18.32 27.23
N ASP A 157 14.34 18.77 26.03
CA ASP A 157 13.07 18.40 25.39
C ASP A 157 13.30 17.88 23.97
N LEU A 158 13.38 16.54 23.87
CA LEU A 158 13.53 15.82 22.62
C LEU A 158 12.29 15.95 21.72
N LYS A 159 11.10 15.97 22.30
CA LYS A 159 9.85 16.06 21.52
C LYS A 159 9.80 17.37 20.78
N LYS A 160 10.07 18.47 21.47
CA LYS A 160 10.12 19.82 20.87
C LYS A 160 11.15 19.91 19.73
N ARG A 161 12.26 19.18 19.83
CA ARG A 161 13.29 19.12 18.78
C ARG A 161 12.82 18.40 17.52
N LEU A 162 11.91 17.45 17.64
CA LEU A 162 11.38 16.67 16.51
C LEU A 162 10.19 17.35 15.83
N ILE A 163 9.51 18.29 16.49
CA ILE A 163 8.36 19.01 15.91
C ILE A 163 8.77 19.72 14.61
N GLY A 164 8.07 19.40 13.52
CA GLY A 164 8.27 20.01 12.22
C GLY A 164 9.40 19.39 11.38
N GLU A 165 10.05 18.34 11.87
CA GLU A 165 11.02 17.57 11.09
C GLU A 165 10.32 16.68 10.04
N ASN A 166 11.07 16.16 9.07
CA ASN A 166 10.53 15.22 8.08
C ASN A 166 10.57 13.77 8.59
N VAL A 167 9.58 12.94 8.22
CA VAL A 167 9.48 11.52 8.61
C VAL A 167 10.76 10.74 8.29
N ASN A 168 11.35 10.90 7.10
CA ASN A 168 12.59 10.20 6.72
C ASN A 168 13.77 10.58 7.65
N LYS A 169 13.83 11.83 8.10
CA LYS A 169 14.85 12.27 9.06
C LYS A 169 14.62 11.62 10.42
N VAL A 170 13.38 11.57 10.89
CA VAL A 170 13.04 10.93 12.18
C VAL A 170 13.30 9.42 12.13
N LEU A 171 13.05 8.76 11.00
CA LEU A 171 13.40 7.35 10.79
C LEU A 171 14.92 7.13 10.87
N ALA A 172 15.72 8.00 10.24
CA ALA A 172 17.18 7.92 10.33
C ALA A 172 17.68 8.13 11.78
N LEU A 173 17.10 9.09 12.51
CA LEU A 173 17.38 9.31 13.93
C LEU A 173 16.98 8.11 14.80
N LEU A 174 15.84 7.48 14.50
CA LEU A 174 15.37 6.28 15.20
C LEU A 174 16.36 5.12 15.00
N GLN A 175 16.82 4.90 13.77
CA GLN A 175 17.79 3.86 13.45
C GLN A 175 19.10 4.02 14.23
N VAL A 176 19.67 5.24 14.25
CA VAL A 176 20.88 5.50 15.03
C VAL A 176 20.62 5.41 16.53
N SER A 177 19.50 5.92 17.02
CA SER A 177 19.12 5.86 18.43
C SER A 177 18.97 4.40 18.91
N ALA A 178 18.40 3.53 18.09
CA ALA A 178 18.32 2.10 18.35
C ALA A 178 19.71 1.46 18.39
N ALA A 179 20.57 1.75 17.41
CA ALA A 179 21.92 1.19 17.32
C ALA A 179 22.81 1.53 18.54
N ILE A 180 22.67 2.74 19.09
CA ILE A 180 23.40 3.18 20.29
C ILE A 180 22.61 2.99 21.59
N MET A 181 21.44 2.32 21.54
CA MET A 181 20.58 2.07 22.69
C MET A 181 20.25 3.35 23.49
N PHE A 182 19.88 4.42 22.78
CA PHE A 182 19.42 5.69 23.34
C PHE A 182 17.90 5.65 23.55
N ASP A 183 17.47 5.07 24.67
CA ASP A 183 16.06 4.75 24.92
C ASP A 183 15.13 5.99 24.84
N ALA A 184 15.53 7.14 25.38
CA ALA A 184 14.73 8.37 25.29
C ALA A 184 14.59 8.92 23.86
N GLY A 185 15.63 8.74 23.02
CA GLY A 185 15.58 9.08 21.61
C GLY A 185 14.63 8.16 20.83
N ILE A 186 14.70 6.86 21.11
CA ILE A 186 13.79 5.85 20.54
C ILE A 186 12.33 6.21 20.85
N SER A 187 11.99 6.41 22.13
CA SER A 187 10.63 6.75 22.53
C SER A 187 10.14 8.06 21.90
N SER A 188 10.99 9.09 21.85
CA SER A 188 10.61 10.38 21.26
C SER A 188 10.37 10.29 19.75
N CYS A 189 11.18 9.49 19.03
CA CYS A 189 10.98 9.27 17.60
C CYS A 189 9.69 8.47 17.34
N LEU A 190 9.42 7.43 18.12
CA LEU A 190 8.20 6.62 17.98
C LEU A 190 6.93 7.43 18.26
N GLU A 191 6.93 8.23 19.33
CA GLU A 191 5.80 9.11 19.65
C GLU A 191 5.58 10.18 18.58
N TYR A 192 6.66 10.73 18.00
CA TYR A 192 6.54 11.62 16.85
C TYR A 192 5.90 10.92 15.66
N LEU A 193 6.38 9.72 15.31
CA LEU A 193 5.85 8.93 14.19
C LEU A 193 4.37 8.60 14.41
N GLU A 194 3.97 8.31 15.64
CA GLU A 194 2.56 8.12 16.00
C GLU A 194 1.73 9.40 15.82
N ALA A 195 2.28 10.58 16.10
CA ALA A 195 1.52 11.83 16.07
C ALA A 195 1.29 12.39 14.65
N VAL A 196 2.18 12.10 13.70
CA VAL A 196 2.15 12.72 12.36
C VAL A 196 1.44 11.86 11.30
N PRO A 197 0.82 12.48 10.28
CA PRO A 197 0.33 11.76 9.11
C PRO A 197 1.50 11.32 8.21
N TRP A 198 1.36 10.16 7.56
CA TRP A 198 2.35 9.62 6.61
C TRP A 198 1.77 9.63 5.19
N SER A 199 2.62 9.78 4.18
CA SER A 199 2.28 9.37 2.81
C SER A 199 2.39 7.85 2.65
N GLU A 200 1.84 7.31 1.56
CA GLU A 200 1.94 5.88 1.22
C GLU A 200 3.42 5.41 1.16
N ASP A 201 4.30 6.19 0.51
CA ASP A 201 5.73 5.90 0.43
C ASP A 201 6.44 5.96 1.80
N GLU A 202 5.97 6.82 2.70
CA GLU A 202 6.53 6.95 4.05
C GLU A 202 6.08 5.80 4.95
N GLU A 203 4.83 5.36 4.81
CA GLU A 203 4.27 4.24 5.55
C GLU A 203 5.08 2.95 5.34
N GLU A 204 5.42 2.60 4.09
CA GLU A 204 6.25 1.42 3.79
C GLU A 204 7.64 1.50 4.46
N LYS A 205 8.24 2.69 4.48
CA LYS A 205 9.54 2.93 5.14
C LYS A 205 9.45 2.82 6.65
N VAL A 206 8.38 3.35 7.25
CA VAL A 206 8.12 3.21 8.69
C VAL A 206 7.99 1.74 9.05
N LEU A 207 7.17 0.99 8.33
CA LEU A 207 6.93 -0.43 8.60
C LEU A 207 8.19 -1.27 8.41
N SER A 208 8.91 -1.06 7.31
CA SER A 208 10.15 -1.81 7.04
C SER A 208 11.20 -1.58 8.13
N LEU A 209 11.38 -0.34 8.61
CA LEU A 209 12.31 -0.04 9.69
C LEU A 209 11.83 -0.65 11.03
N LEU A 210 10.54 -0.53 11.36
CA LEU A 210 10.00 -1.10 12.60
C LEU A 210 10.08 -2.63 12.63
N CYS A 211 9.88 -3.31 11.49
CA CYS A 211 10.05 -4.75 11.42
C CYS A 211 11.52 -5.20 11.59
N GLN A 212 12.48 -4.36 11.19
CA GLN A 212 13.92 -4.65 11.32
C GLN A 212 14.44 -4.38 12.73
N LEU A 213 13.92 -3.35 13.38
CA LEU A 213 14.30 -2.99 14.74
C LEU A 213 13.54 -3.91 15.71
N GLU A 214 14.19 -4.87 16.35
CA GLU A 214 13.56 -5.73 17.38
C GLU A 214 13.32 -4.97 18.70
N LEU A 215 12.61 -3.84 18.67
CA LEU A 215 12.34 -3.05 19.88
C LEU A 215 11.17 -3.67 20.64
N HIS A 216 11.49 -4.44 21.68
CA HIS A 216 10.51 -5.06 22.57
C HIS A 216 9.47 -4.04 23.09
N GLY A 217 8.21 -4.18 22.65
CA GLY A 217 7.02 -3.53 23.22
C GLY A 217 6.78 -2.07 22.85
N SER A 218 7.81 -1.30 22.50
CA SER A 218 7.65 0.15 22.24
C SER A 218 7.02 0.48 20.89
N MET A 219 6.93 -0.49 19.97
CA MET A 219 6.45 -0.28 18.60
C MET A 219 4.94 -0.44 18.45
N THR A 220 4.28 -0.98 19.47
CA THR A 220 2.90 -1.47 19.36
C THR A 220 1.93 -0.35 19.00
N GLU A 221 2.12 0.87 19.50
CA GLU A 221 1.23 2.01 19.25
C GLU A 221 1.37 2.54 17.81
N VAL A 222 2.60 2.63 17.29
CA VAL A 222 2.86 3.04 15.90
C VAL A 222 2.38 1.97 14.92
N LEU A 223 2.63 0.68 15.22
CA LEU A 223 2.17 -0.43 14.39
C LEU A 223 0.65 -0.58 14.40
N GLN A 224 -0.05 -0.26 15.49
CA GLN A 224 -1.52 -0.26 15.57
C GLN A 224 -2.17 0.71 14.57
N ARG A 225 -1.44 1.72 14.10
CA ARG A 225 -1.93 2.67 13.09
C ARG A 225 -2.18 2.01 11.73
N VAL A 226 -1.49 0.90 11.46
CA VAL A 226 -1.52 0.19 10.17
C VAL A 226 -2.00 -1.25 10.33
N LEU A 227 -1.55 -1.95 11.38
CA LEU A 227 -1.99 -3.29 11.70
C LEU A 227 -3.38 -3.22 12.32
N SER A 228 -4.40 -3.45 11.49
CA SER A 228 -5.74 -3.75 11.96
C SER A 228 -5.69 -4.91 12.96
N GLU A 229 -6.36 -4.75 14.10
CA GLU A 229 -6.45 -5.78 15.13
C GLU A 229 -6.77 -7.16 14.51
N PRO A 230 -6.03 -8.23 14.89
CA PRO A 230 -6.27 -9.60 14.40
C PRO A 230 -7.71 -10.10 14.66
N SER A 231 -8.47 -9.41 15.50
CA SER A 231 -9.85 -9.68 15.90
C SER A 231 -10.88 -9.51 14.78
N THR A 232 -10.51 -9.00 13.61
CA THR A 232 -11.47 -8.56 12.58
C THR A 232 -11.78 -9.56 11.48
N SER A 233 -11.09 -10.71 11.38
CA SER A 233 -11.30 -11.70 10.30
C SER A 233 -12.76 -12.16 10.17
N VAL A 234 -13.44 -12.47 11.28
CA VAL A 234 -14.87 -12.85 11.27
C VAL A 234 -15.74 -11.70 10.75
N ARG A 235 -15.41 -10.46 11.12
CA ARG A 235 -16.15 -9.26 10.69
C ARG A 235 -15.90 -8.95 9.22
N THR A 236 -14.69 -9.18 8.71
CA THR A 236 -14.38 -8.98 7.28
C THR A 236 -15.05 -10.04 6.43
N ASP A 237 -15.05 -11.31 6.85
CA ASP A 237 -15.80 -12.38 6.19
C ASP A 237 -17.29 -12.08 6.15
N ASP A 238 -17.88 -11.57 7.23
CA ASP A 238 -19.28 -11.13 7.24
C ASP A 238 -19.56 -10.00 6.24
N ILE A 239 -18.61 -9.06 6.09
CA ILE A 239 -18.71 -7.97 5.10
C ILE A 239 -18.62 -8.54 3.68
N PHE A 240 -17.65 -9.41 3.41
CA PHE A 240 -17.49 -10.05 2.10
C PHE A 240 -18.69 -10.92 1.76
N LEU A 241 -19.18 -11.73 2.70
CA LEU A 241 -20.38 -12.53 2.54
C LEU A 241 -21.57 -11.65 2.15
N LYS A 242 -21.81 -10.54 2.87
CA LYS A 242 -22.90 -9.60 2.57
C LYS A 242 -22.72 -8.93 1.21
N LEU A 243 -21.52 -8.45 0.89
CA LEU A 243 -21.20 -7.79 -0.37
C LEU A 243 -21.39 -8.74 -1.55
N LEU A 244 -20.69 -9.87 -1.56
CA LEU A 244 -20.76 -10.89 -2.61
C LEU A 244 -22.19 -11.40 -2.76
N SER A 245 -22.87 -11.72 -1.66
CA SER A 245 -24.28 -12.15 -1.67
C SER A 245 -25.21 -11.09 -2.28
N GLY A 246 -24.95 -9.81 -2.02
CA GLY A 246 -25.68 -8.69 -2.64
C GLY A 246 -25.46 -8.61 -4.15
N VAL A 247 -24.22 -8.79 -4.62
CA VAL A 247 -23.89 -8.82 -6.05
C VAL A 247 -24.54 -10.00 -6.75
N LEU A 248 -24.46 -11.19 -6.17
CA LEU A 248 -25.04 -12.41 -6.76
C LEU A 248 -26.57 -12.30 -6.93
N GLN A 249 -27.25 -11.61 -6.01
CA GLN A 249 -28.71 -11.39 -6.03
C GLN A 249 -29.15 -10.17 -6.82
N ALA A 250 -28.23 -9.34 -7.32
CA ALA A 250 -28.58 -8.12 -8.04
C ALA A 250 -29.35 -8.45 -9.34
N LYS A 251 -30.51 -7.81 -9.52
CA LYS A 251 -31.38 -8.00 -10.70
C LYS A 251 -30.91 -7.23 -11.94
N ASP A 252 -30.21 -6.11 -11.75
CA ASP A 252 -29.67 -5.34 -12.87
C ASP A 252 -28.38 -5.99 -13.40
N ASP A 253 -28.43 -6.48 -14.64
CA ASP A 253 -27.32 -7.20 -15.25
C ASP A 253 -26.07 -6.35 -15.47
N LYS A 254 -26.25 -5.05 -15.75
CA LYS A 254 -25.13 -4.15 -16.01
C LYS A 254 -24.39 -3.86 -14.70
N ALA A 255 -25.10 -3.42 -13.67
CA ALA A 255 -24.54 -3.15 -12.35
C ALA A 255 -23.90 -4.40 -11.75
N ARG A 256 -24.53 -5.58 -11.91
CA ARG A 256 -23.96 -6.85 -11.45
C ARG A 256 -22.63 -7.14 -12.13
N ARG A 257 -22.53 -7.02 -13.47
CA ARG A 257 -21.26 -7.23 -14.21
C ARG A 257 -20.17 -6.23 -13.83
N GLU A 258 -20.51 -4.95 -13.70
CA GLU A 258 -19.56 -3.91 -13.29
C GLU A 258 -19.03 -4.17 -11.88
N MET A 259 -19.91 -4.53 -10.94
CA MET A 259 -19.51 -4.85 -9.57
C MET A 259 -18.67 -6.14 -9.48
N LYS A 260 -19.02 -7.18 -10.24
CA LYS A 260 -18.20 -8.40 -10.36
C LYS A 260 -16.78 -8.07 -10.83
N THR A 261 -16.67 -7.24 -11.87
CA THR A 261 -15.38 -6.82 -12.43
C THR A 261 -14.55 -6.02 -11.42
N LEU A 262 -15.18 -5.09 -10.71
CA LEU A 262 -14.53 -4.29 -9.68
C LEU A 262 -14.00 -5.17 -8.54
N ILE A 263 -14.84 -6.05 -8.00
CA ILE A 263 -14.46 -6.96 -6.90
C ILE A 263 -13.36 -7.92 -7.35
N SER A 264 -13.45 -8.52 -8.54
CA SER A 264 -12.39 -9.39 -9.06
C SER A 264 -11.06 -8.67 -9.23
N ARG A 265 -11.07 -7.39 -9.65
CA ARG A 265 -9.85 -6.60 -9.75
C ARG A 265 -9.25 -6.33 -8.38
N LEU A 266 -10.07 -5.90 -7.41
CA LEU A 266 -9.65 -5.68 -6.04
C LEU A 266 -8.98 -6.94 -5.46
N LEU A 267 -9.68 -8.08 -5.51
CA LEU A 267 -9.18 -9.36 -4.98
C LEU A 267 -7.88 -9.87 -5.66
N ARG A 268 -7.58 -9.40 -6.88
CA ARG A 268 -6.38 -9.79 -7.64
C ARG A 268 -5.20 -8.86 -7.39
N GLU A 269 -5.46 -7.57 -7.21
CA GLU A 269 -4.44 -6.52 -7.01
C GLU A 269 -3.72 -6.69 -5.65
N ASP A 270 -4.39 -7.31 -4.67
CA ASP A 270 -3.88 -7.64 -3.32
C ASP A 270 -2.72 -8.67 -3.26
N SER A 271 -2.13 -9.07 -4.39
CA SER A 271 -1.02 -10.05 -4.40
C SER A 271 0.35 -9.42 -4.14
N PHE A 272 0.50 -8.10 -4.17
CA PHE A 272 1.80 -7.42 -4.09
C PHE A 272 2.10 -6.77 -2.74
N ASP A 273 1.10 -6.62 -1.87
CA ASP A 273 1.25 -5.87 -0.61
C ASP A 273 1.04 -6.79 0.60
N TYR A 274 2.07 -6.94 1.43
CA TYR A 274 2.10 -7.95 2.49
C TYR A 274 1.19 -7.61 3.69
N ASN A 275 0.69 -6.38 3.79
CA ASN A 275 0.00 -5.89 4.99
C ASN A 275 -1.53 -5.70 4.86
N SER A 276 -2.10 -5.78 3.66
CA SER A 276 -3.57 -5.72 3.47
C SER A 276 -4.05 -6.86 2.57
N ARG A 277 -3.88 -8.10 3.04
CA ARG A 277 -4.47 -9.26 2.36
C ARG A 277 -5.98 -9.25 2.60
N PHE A 278 -6.74 -8.64 1.68
CA PHE A 278 -8.18 -8.87 1.60
C PHE A 278 -8.41 -10.31 1.12
N ASP A 279 -8.30 -11.25 2.07
CA ASP A 279 -8.49 -12.65 1.81
C ASP A 279 -9.91 -13.05 2.20
N VAL A 280 -10.73 -13.34 1.20
CA VAL A 280 -12.07 -13.89 1.43
C VAL A 280 -11.87 -15.34 1.86
N SER A 281 -12.40 -15.72 3.03
CA SER A 281 -12.29 -17.09 3.50
C SER A 281 -12.82 -18.09 2.48
N LYS A 282 -12.14 -19.25 2.43
CA LYS A 282 -12.58 -20.40 1.65
C LYS A 282 -14.02 -20.77 1.98
N ASP A 283 -14.39 -20.80 3.26
CA ASP A 283 -15.73 -21.18 3.71
C ASP A 283 -16.80 -20.23 3.17
N THR A 284 -16.54 -18.92 3.15
CA THR A 284 -17.45 -17.92 2.57
C THR A 284 -17.67 -18.15 1.08
N LEU A 285 -16.60 -18.36 0.30
CA LEU A 285 -16.72 -18.62 -1.13
C LEU A 285 -17.47 -19.93 -1.41
N TYR A 286 -17.16 -21.01 -0.68
CA TYR A 286 -17.84 -22.29 -0.86
C TYR A 286 -19.31 -22.24 -0.43
N HIS A 287 -19.65 -21.47 0.60
CA HIS A 287 -21.04 -21.23 0.99
C HIS A 287 -21.84 -20.55 -0.14
N LEU A 288 -21.26 -19.53 -0.78
CA LEU A 288 -21.88 -18.84 -1.92
C LEU A 288 -21.98 -19.75 -3.16
N CYS A 289 -20.94 -20.55 -3.44
CA CYS A 289 -20.97 -21.56 -4.49
C CYS A 289 -22.10 -22.57 -4.28
N HIS A 290 -22.23 -23.13 -3.08
CA HIS A 290 -23.32 -24.04 -2.74
C HIS A 290 -24.68 -23.39 -2.93
N ARG A 291 -24.85 -22.15 -2.50
CA ARG A 291 -26.12 -21.43 -2.66
C ARG A 291 -26.50 -21.25 -4.14
N CYS A 292 -25.57 -20.79 -4.97
CA CYS A 292 -25.81 -20.62 -6.41
C CYS A 292 -26.06 -21.97 -7.09
N LEU A 293 -25.31 -23.02 -6.73
CA LEU A 293 -25.50 -24.37 -7.25
C LEU A 293 -26.88 -24.94 -6.89
N CYS A 294 -27.30 -24.83 -5.62
CA CYS A 294 -28.63 -25.25 -5.19
C CYS A 294 -29.73 -24.49 -5.94
N SER A 295 -29.58 -23.18 -6.11
CA SER A 295 -30.53 -22.37 -6.89
C SER A 295 -30.59 -22.82 -8.34
N LEU A 296 -29.44 -23.12 -8.96
CA LEU A 296 -29.35 -23.59 -10.33
C LEU A 296 -30.04 -24.94 -10.54
N VAL A 297 -29.81 -25.90 -9.63
CA VAL A 297 -30.47 -27.22 -9.64
C VAL A 297 -32.00 -27.07 -9.48
N LEU A 298 -32.45 -26.18 -8.59
CA LEU A 298 -33.88 -25.88 -8.42
C LEU A 298 -34.49 -25.30 -9.69
N CYS A 299 -33.87 -24.29 -10.30
CA CYS A 299 -34.36 -23.70 -11.55
C CYS A 299 -34.39 -24.72 -12.69
N LEU A 300 -33.39 -25.59 -12.81
CA LEU A 300 -33.36 -26.65 -13.82
C LEU A 300 -34.44 -27.71 -13.61
N SER A 301 -34.69 -28.07 -12.35
CA SER A 301 -35.75 -29.02 -11.98
C SER A 301 -37.13 -28.46 -12.29
N GLU A 302 -37.36 -27.18 -12.01
CA GLU A 302 -38.57 -26.47 -12.39
C GLU A 302 -38.74 -26.44 -13.92
N ALA A 303 -37.65 -26.25 -14.67
CA ALA A 303 -37.67 -26.24 -16.14
C ALA A 303 -38.13 -27.58 -16.74
N MET A 304 -37.94 -28.71 -16.02
CA MET A 304 -38.43 -30.01 -16.44
C MET A 304 -39.93 -30.22 -16.20
N CYS A 305 -40.51 -29.54 -15.20
CA CYS A 305 -41.88 -29.76 -14.75
C CYS A 305 -42.89 -28.82 -15.43
N MET A 306 -42.42 -27.81 -16.17
CA MET A 306 -43.26 -26.78 -16.78
C MET A 306 -43.89 -27.23 -18.11
N ASP A 307 -45.22 -27.32 -18.13
CA ASP A 307 -46.04 -27.72 -19.29
C ASP A 307 -46.72 -26.55 -20.03
N SER A 308 -46.54 -25.28 -19.62
CA SER A 308 -47.24 -24.15 -20.27
C SER A 308 -46.60 -22.75 -20.13
N SER A 309 -46.91 -21.87 -21.11
CA SER A 309 -46.60 -20.43 -21.23
C SER A 309 -45.15 -20.03 -21.63
N ARG A 310 -45.01 -19.29 -22.75
CA ARG A 310 -43.70 -18.80 -23.26
C ARG A 310 -43.04 -17.76 -22.35
N GLN A 311 -43.83 -17.06 -21.54
CA GLN A 311 -43.38 -15.95 -20.70
C GLN A 311 -42.58 -16.46 -19.50
N ASP A 312 -43.07 -17.49 -18.83
CA ASP A 312 -42.42 -18.08 -17.64
C ASP A 312 -41.10 -18.78 -18.01
N ARG A 313 -41.05 -19.34 -19.23
CA ARG A 313 -39.82 -19.92 -19.80
C ARG A 313 -38.70 -18.90 -19.95
N GLY A 314 -39.03 -17.66 -20.33
CA GLY A 314 -38.05 -16.58 -20.50
C GLY A 314 -37.47 -16.10 -19.17
N VAL A 315 -38.32 -16.01 -18.13
CA VAL A 315 -37.88 -15.67 -16.77
C VAL A 315 -36.94 -16.75 -16.23
N LEU A 316 -37.34 -18.01 -16.35
CA LEU A 316 -36.55 -19.14 -15.87
C LEU A 316 -35.19 -19.25 -16.60
N MET A 317 -35.16 -18.96 -17.91
CA MET A 317 -33.91 -18.85 -18.65
C MET A 317 -32.98 -17.79 -18.08
N ALA A 318 -33.52 -16.59 -17.81
CA ALA A 318 -32.73 -15.51 -17.25
C ALA A 318 -32.18 -15.87 -15.87
N GLU A 319 -32.95 -16.59 -15.05
CA GLU A 319 -32.51 -17.08 -13.73
C GLU A 319 -31.42 -18.15 -13.83
N ILE A 320 -31.59 -19.15 -14.71
CA ILE A 320 -30.57 -20.18 -14.97
C ILE A 320 -29.28 -19.55 -15.47
N ALA A 321 -29.36 -18.64 -16.45
CA ALA A 321 -28.20 -17.94 -16.99
C ALA A 321 -27.52 -17.08 -15.91
N ARG A 322 -28.29 -16.42 -15.04
CA ARG A 322 -27.75 -15.62 -13.93
C ARG A 322 -27.04 -16.50 -12.91
N GLU A 323 -27.63 -17.60 -12.47
CA GLU A 323 -27.00 -18.49 -11.48
C GLU A 323 -25.78 -19.21 -12.05
N ALA A 324 -25.80 -19.57 -13.33
CA ALA A 324 -24.61 -20.10 -14.00
C ALA A 324 -23.49 -19.05 -14.08
N ASP A 325 -23.77 -17.83 -14.54
CA ASP A 325 -22.82 -16.71 -14.60
C ASP A 325 -22.26 -16.33 -13.20
N ASN A 326 -23.10 -16.44 -12.17
CA ASN A 326 -22.68 -16.30 -10.78
C ASN A 326 -21.70 -17.38 -10.36
N LEU A 327 -21.99 -18.64 -10.67
CA LEU A 327 -21.11 -19.76 -10.36
C LEU A 327 -19.76 -19.64 -11.09
N GLN A 328 -19.78 -19.31 -12.39
CA GLN A 328 -18.57 -19.12 -13.18
C GLN A 328 -17.65 -18.06 -12.57
N TRP A 329 -18.24 -16.92 -12.16
CA TRP A 329 -17.49 -15.85 -11.52
C TRP A 329 -16.87 -16.27 -10.17
N LEU A 330 -17.62 -16.99 -9.32
CA LEU A 330 -17.08 -17.51 -8.06
C LEU A 330 -15.96 -18.54 -8.31
N VAL A 331 -16.09 -19.37 -9.34
CA VAL A 331 -15.06 -20.32 -9.75
C VAL A 331 -13.80 -19.59 -10.22
N ASP A 332 -13.91 -18.49 -10.96
CA ASP A 332 -12.75 -17.68 -11.34
C ASP A 332 -12.03 -17.13 -10.11
N ILE A 333 -12.76 -16.64 -9.10
CA ILE A 333 -12.16 -16.19 -7.82
C ILE A 333 -11.46 -17.35 -7.12
N LEU A 334 -12.08 -18.54 -7.06
CA LEU A 334 -11.47 -19.73 -6.45
C LEU A 334 -10.22 -20.18 -7.19
N ILE A 335 -10.17 -20.05 -8.53
CA ILE A 335 -9.00 -20.38 -9.34
C ILE A 335 -7.88 -19.38 -9.06
N ASP A 336 -8.18 -18.08 -9.10
CA ASP A 336 -7.21 -17.00 -8.87
C ASP A 336 -6.56 -17.11 -7.48
N LYS A 337 -7.35 -17.47 -6.45
CA LYS A 337 -6.88 -17.69 -5.08
C LYS A 337 -6.33 -19.11 -4.81
N ARG A 338 -6.24 -19.97 -5.83
CA ARG A 338 -5.76 -21.37 -5.72
C ARG A 338 -6.56 -22.25 -4.74
N MET A 339 -7.85 -21.99 -4.60
CA MET A 339 -8.78 -22.71 -3.70
C MET A 339 -9.80 -23.60 -4.44
N ALA A 340 -9.70 -23.74 -5.76
CA ALA A 340 -10.70 -24.43 -6.58
C ALA A 340 -10.65 -25.98 -6.54
N ASN A 341 -9.64 -26.60 -5.89
CA ASN A 341 -9.44 -28.05 -5.92
C ASN A 341 -10.64 -28.83 -5.36
N ASP A 342 -11.23 -28.39 -4.24
CA ASP A 342 -12.38 -29.08 -3.65
C ASP A 342 -13.69 -28.77 -4.38
N PHE A 343 -13.76 -27.62 -5.06
CA PHE A 343 -14.91 -27.28 -5.90
C PHE A 343 -15.04 -28.23 -7.08
N VAL A 344 -13.94 -28.70 -7.67
CA VAL A 344 -14.00 -29.73 -8.72
C VAL A 344 -14.66 -31.00 -8.21
N LYS A 345 -14.35 -31.44 -6.98
CA LYS A 345 -15.01 -32.61 -6.38
C LYS A 345 -16.49 -32.35 -6.15
N LEU A 346 -16.80 -31.20 -5.55
CA LEU A 346 -18.18 -30.76 -5.28
C LEU A 346 -19.02 -30.72 -6.56
N TRP A 347 -18.48 -30.19 -7.65
CA TRP A 347 -19.13 -30.15 -8.96
C TRP A 347 -19.24 -31.55 -9.58
N ALA A 348 -18.17 -32.35 -9.53
CA ALA A 348 -18.16 -33.71 -10.05
C ALA A 348 -19.17 -34.64 -9.35
N ASP A 349 -19.44 -34.39 -8.06
CA ASP A 349 -20.38 -35.14 -7.25
C ASP A 349 -21.85 -34.78 -7.52
N GLN A 350 -22.14 -33.79 -8.39
CA GLN A 350 -23.51 -33.37 -8.75
C GLN A 350 -24.20 -34.35 -9.71
N LYS A 351 -24.55 -35.53 -9.20
CA LYS A 351 -25.28 -36.58 -9.95
C LYS A 351 -26.65 -36.10 -10.43
N GLU A 352 -27.37 -35.36 -9.59
CA GLU A 352 -28.68 -34.80 -9.94
C GLU A 352 -28.56 -33.88 -11.16
N LEU A 353 -27.52 -33.04 -11.21
CA LEU A 353 -27.28 -32.13 -12.32
C LEU A 353 -26.96 -32.89 -13.62
N ALA A 354 -26.16 -33.95 -13.53
CA ALA A 354 -25.84 -34.82 -14.68
C ALA A 354 -27.09 -35.53 -15.23
N GLU A 355 -27.95 -36.04 -14.34
CA GLU A 355 -29.23 -36.65 -14.73
C GLU A 355 -30.17 -35.63 -15.40
N LEU A 356 -30.29 -34.43 -14.80
CA LEU A 356 -31.06 -33.30 -15.34
C LEU A 356 -30.55 -32.88 -16.73
N HIS A 357 -29.22 -32.82 -16.93
CA HIS A 357 -28.59 -32.37 -18.19
C HIS A 357 -29.10 -33.14 -19.40
N SER A 358 -29.26 -34.47 -19.27
CA SER A 358 -29.76 -35.31 -20.37
C SER A 358 -31.23 -35.07 -20.73
N ARG A 359 -32.02 -34.51 -19.79
CA ARG A 359 -33.49 -34.37 -19.89
C ARG A 359 -33.95 -32.94 -20.19
N ILE A 360 -33.16 -31.93 -19.82
CA ILE A 360 -33.48 -30.53 -20.09
C ILE A 360 -33.20 -30.15 -21.55
N PRO A 361 -33.89 -29.13 -22.12
CA PRO A 361 -33.58 -28.58 -23.45
C PRO A 361 -32.13 -28.09 -23.61
N THR A 362 -31.57 -28.19 -24.83
CA THR A 362 -30.18 -27.85 -25.17
C THR A 362 -29.75 -26.44 -24.73
N MET A 363 -30.67 -25.47 -24.79
CA MET A 363 -30.39 -24.09 -24.38
C MET A 363 -29.98 -23.96 -22.90
N TYR A 364 -30.50 -24.81 -22.00
CA TYR A 364 -30.10 -24.81 -20.59
C TYR A 364 -28.83 -25.63 -20.35
N ARG A 365 -28.61 -26.68 -21.15
CA ARG A 365 -27.40 -27.52 -21.09
C ARG A 365 -26.13 -26.70 -21.32
N HIS A 366 -26.19 -25.74 -22.23
CA HIS A 366 -25.07 -24.87 -22.56
C HIS A 366 -24.51 -24.16 -21.33
N GLU A 367 -25.35 -23.62 -20.45
CA GLU A 367 -24.90 -22.89 -19.26
C GLU A 367 -24.15 -23.79 -18.26
N ILE A 368 -24.61 -25.02 -18.10
CA ILE A 368 -23.95 -26.03 -17.25
C ILE A 368 -22.63 -26.48 -17.88
N SER A 369 -22.65 -26.78 -19.18
CA SER A 369 -21.47 -27.21 -19.92
C SER A 369 -20.37 -26.14 -19.94
N ARG A 370 -20.72 -24.85 -19.86
CA ARG A 370 -19.73 -23.76 -19.72
C ARG A 370 -18.96 -23.82 -18.40
N ILE A 371 -19.61 -24.17 -17.29
CA ILE A 371 -18.96 -24.33 -15.98
C ILE A 371 -18.02 -25.55 -16.01
N THR A 372 -18.51 -26.70 -16.51
CA THR A 372 -17.65 -27.90 -16.67
C THR A 372 -16.46 -27.61 -17.58
N ALA A 373 -16.66 -26.90 -18.69
CA ALA A 373 -15.59 -26.51 -19.60
C ALA A 373 -14.56 -25.59 -18.93
N GLN A 374 -15.00 -24.60 -18.14
CA GLN A 374 -14.12 -23.71 -17.37
C GLN A 374 -13.21 -24.50 -16.41
N LEU A 375 -13.76 -25.48 -15.68
CA LEU A 375 -12.99 -26.35 -14.80
C LEU A 375 -11.98 -27.21 -15.59
N CYS A 376 -12.40 -27.82 -16.69
CA CYS A 376 -11.51 -28.61 -17.56
C CYS A 376 -10.34 -27.77 -18.12
N ILE A 377 -10.61 -26.53 -18.56
CA ILE A 377 -9.59 -25.60 -19.05
C ILE A 377 -8.62 -25.22 -17.92
N ALA A 378 -9.14 -24.93 -16.72
CA ALA A 378 -8.31 -24.57 -15.57
C ALA A 378 -7.42 -25.73 -15.09
N ILE A 379 -7.93 -26.97 -15.13
CA ILE A 379 -7.14 -28.19 -14.89
C ILE A 379 -6.08 -28.36 -15.98
N GLY A 380 -6.45 -28.22 -17.26
CA GLY A 380 -5.54 -28.37 -18.39
C GLY A 380 -4.39 -27.34 -18.42
N ARG A 381 -4.65 -26.13 -17.91
CA ARG A 381 -3.62 -25.08 -17.74
C ARG A 381 -2.76 -25.24 -16.48
N GLY A 382 -3.08 -26.19 -15.61
CA GLY A 382 -2.37 -26.38 -14.34
C GLY A 382 -2.74 -25.38 -13.24
N ASN A 383 -3.82 -24.62 -13.41
CA ASN A 383 -4.32 -23.70 -12.39
C ASN A 383 -5.04 -24.45 -11.25
N ILE A 384 -5.60 -25.63 -11.54
CA ILE A 384 -6.24 -26.53 -10.58
C ILE A 384 -5.52 -27.88 -10.60
N LEU A 385 -5.17 -28.38 -9.41
CA LEU A 385 -4.48 -29.66 -9.25
C LEU A 385 -5.40 -30.64 -8.51
N VAL A 386 -5.92 -31.62 -9.25
CA VAL A 386 -6.84 -32.64 -8.73
C VAL A 386 -6.42 -34.06 -9.11
N PRO A 387 -6.74 -35.07 -8.27
CA PRO A 387 -6.43 -36.47 -8.55
C PRO A 387 -7.03 -36.96 -9.88
N LYS A 388 -6.50 -38.08 -10.39
CA LYS A 388 -6.98 -38.71 -11.64
C LYS A 388 -8.47 -39.03 -11.57
N ASP A 389 -8.95 -39.55 -10.44
CA ASP A 389 -10.33 -39.98 -10.28
C ASP A 389 -11.31 -38.79 -10.34
N SER A 390 -10.99 -37.68 -9.67
CA SER A 390 -11.80 -36.46 -9.75
C SER A 390 -11.88 -35.88 -11.16
N ARG A 391 -10.80 -36.01 -11.97
CA ARG A 391 -10.82 -35.61 -13.38
C ARG A 391 -11.75 -36.48 -14.22
N PHE A 392 -11.81 -37.78 -13.95
CA PHE A 392 -12.76 -38.67 -14.63
C PHE A 392 -14.21 -38.39 -14.20
N SER A 393 -14.45 -38.22 -12.90
CA SER A 393 -15.77 -37.89 -12.38
C SER A 393 -16.30 -36.58 -12.97
N LEU A 394 -15.44 -35.56 -13.13
CA LEU A 394 -15.80 -34.29 -13.76
C LEU A 394 -16.30 -34.46 -15.20
N LEU A 395 -15.78 -35.43 -15.96
CA LEU A 395 -16.22 -35.69 -17.34
C LEU A 395 -17.56 -36.44 -17.40
N SER A 396 -18.01 -36.99 -16.27
CA SER A 396 -19.30 -37.66 -16.14
C SER A 396 -20.43 -36.74 -15.66
N THR A 397 -20.11 -35.48 -15.34
CA THR A 397 -21.03 -34.42 -14.93
C THR A 397 -21.39 -33.54 -16.12
#